data_AF-A0A7J6U0A5-F1
#
_entry.id   AF-A0A7J6U0A5-F1
#
_cell.length_a   1.000
_cell.length_b   1.000
_cell.length_c   1.000
_cell.angle_alpha   90.00
_cell.angle_beta   90.00
_cell.angle_gamma   90.00
#
_symmetry.space_group_name_H-M   'P 1'
#
loop_
_entity.id
_entity.type
_entity.pdbx_description
1 polymer ?
#
loop_
_entity_poly.entity_id
_entity_poly.type
_entity_poly.pdbx_seq_one_letter_code
_entity_poly.pdbx_strand_id
1 'polypeptide(L)'
;MFRVAFGRLAPAAHPAGVVQSLKAAGGFKTAFRESTFWSSPAVMGTTFLAVLSFPFIYRAGSAVYWTKELRKLNAREVINDRFNWLHTEMLDDEVTKQCAKQTPK
;
A
#
# COMPACT_ATOMS: atom_id res chain seq x y z
N MET A 1 -19.48 33.43 29.02
CA MET A 1 -20.11 32.10 28.88
C MET A 1 -20.41 31.87 27.40
N PHE A 2 -19.63 31.03 26.71
CA PHE A 2 -19.93 30.61 25.33
C PHE A 2 -19.87 29.08 25.30
N ARG A 3 -21.04 28.43 25.21
CA ARG A 3 -21.15 26.99 24.96
C ARG A 3 -21.06 26.78 23.45
N VAL A 4 -19.92 26.30 22.97
CA VAL A 4 -19.76 25.80 21.60
C VAL A 4 -20.45 24.45 21.52
N ALA A 5 -21.55 24.40 20.79
CA ALA A 5 -22.28 23.16 20.51
C ALA A 5 -21.48 22.30 19.52
N PHE A 6 -20.73 21.33 20.03
CA PHE A 6 -20.30 20.16 19.26
C PHE A 6 -21.50 19.25 18.99
N GLY A 7 -22.44 19.74 18.18
CA GLY A 7 -23.59 19.00 17.69
C GLY A 7 -23.31 18.45 16.30
N ARG A 8 -23.30 17.11 16.19
CA ARG A 8 -23.33 16.33 14.94
C ARG A 8 -22.06 16.33 14.07
N LEU A 9 -21.01 15.68 14.58
CA LEU A 9 -20.18 14.88 13.70
C LEU A 9 -21.00 13.63 13.32
N ALA A 10 -21.49 13.62 12.08
CA ALA A 10 -22.08 12.44 11.47
C ALA A 10 -21.09 11.27 11.61
N PRO A 11 -21.54 10.08 12.03
CA PRO A 11 -20.64 8.94 12.07
C PRO A 11 -20.17 8.67 10.64
N ALA A 12 -18.85 8.67 10.46
CA ALA A 12 -18.19 8.25 9.24
C ALA A 12 -18.88 7.01 8.69
N ALA A 13 -19.32 7.09 7.43
CA ALA A 13 -19.97 6.03 6.69
C ALA A 13 -19.18 4.72 6.90
N HIS A 14 -19.69 3.89 7.80
CA HIS A 14 -19.11 2.59 8.07
C HIS A 14 -19.22 1.75 6.79
N PRO A 15 -18.14 1.09 6.32
CA PRO A 15 -18.24 0.10 5.23
C PRO A 15 -19.15 -1.09 5.60
N ALA A 16 -19.59 -1.18 6.85
CA ALA A 16 -20.51 -2.19 7.37
C ALA A 16 -21.86 -2.24 6.63
N GLY A 17 -22.36 -1.12 6.09
CA GLY A 17 -23.66 -1.10 5.40
C GLY A 17 -23.66 -1.86 4.06
N VAL A 18 -22.56 -1.82 3.31
CA VAL A 18 -22.43 -2.53 2.02
C VAL A 18 -22.26 -4.02 2.25
N VAL A 19 -21.50 -4.40 3.29
CA VAL A 19 -21.31 -5.82 3.65
C VAL A 19 -22.59 -6.41 4.23
N GLN A 20 -23.40 -5.65 4.98
CA GLN A 20 -24.70 -6.09 5.47
C GLN A 20 -25.73 -6.25 4.34
N SER A 21 -25.71 -5.39 3.32
CA SER A 21 -26.60 -5.52 2.14
C SER A 21 -26.31 -6.78 1.32
N LEU A 22 -25.03 -7.15 1.15
CA LEU A 22 -24.63 -8.40 0.49
C LEU A 22 -24.98 -9.66 1.31
N LYS A 23 -24.95 -9.56 2.65
CA LYS A 23 -25.34 -10.65 3.56
C LYS A 23 -26.85 -10.89 3.55
N ALA A 24 -27.66 -9.84 3.36
CA ALA A 24 -29.11 -9.94 3.23
C ALA A 24 -29.57 -10.55 1.89
N ALA A 25 -28.72 -10.48 0.84
CA ALA A 25 -29.05 -10.96 -0.50
C ALA A 25 -28.76 -12.46 -0.76
N GLY A 26 -28.30 -13.24 0.23
CA GLY A 26 -28.06 -14.69 0.09
C GLY A 26 -26.71 -15.09 -0.50
N GLY A 27 -25.75 -14.16 -0.58
CA GLY A 27 -24.40 -14.40 -1.10
C GLY A 27 -24.21 -14.06 -2.60
N PHE A 28 -22.98 -14.19 -3.09
CA PHE A 28 -22.60 -13.77 -4.45
C PHE A 28 -23.38 -14.54 -5.54
N LYS A 29 -23.67 -15.82 -5.31
CA LYS A 29 -24.38 -16.68 -6.27
C LYS A 29 -25.86 -16.30 -6.43
N THR A 30 -26.53 -15.85 -5.37
CA THR A 30 -27.94 -15.44 -5.42
C THR A 30 -28.08 -14.00 -5.91
N ALA A 31 -27.12 -13.14 -5.59
CA ALA A 31 -27.03 -11.77 -6.10
C ALA A 31 -26.82 -11.73 -7.63
N PHE A 32 -26.03 -12.66 -8.19
CA PHE A 32 -25.80 -12.79 -9.63
C PHE A 32 -26.74 -13.77 -10.34
N ARG A 33 -27.85 -14.21 -9.72
CA ARG A 33 -28.92 -14.88 -10.47
C ARG A 33 -29.64 -13.85 -11.34
N GLU A 34 -29.90 -14.20 -12.59
CA GLU A 34 -30.56 -13.34 -13.57
C GLU A 34 -31.87 -12.72 -13.05
N SER A 35 -32.70 -13.53 -12.37
CA SER A 35 -33.96 -13.07 -11.77
C SER A 35 -33.79 -12.01 -10.68
N THR A 36 -32.70 -12.06 -9.92
CA THR A 36 -32.44 -11.17 -8.77
C THR A 36 -31.62 -9.95 -9.19
N PHE A 37 -30.67 -10.14 -10.10
CA PHE A 37 -29.78 -9.10 -10.59
C PHE A 37 -30.53 -8.00 -11.35
N TRP A 38 -31.44 -8.40 -12.26
CA TRP A 38 -32.22 -7.43 -13.04
C TRP A 38 -33.42 -6.86 -12.29
N SER A 39 -33.95 -7.59 -11.29
CA SER A 39 -35.12 -7.15 -10.51
C SER A 39 -34.77 -6.32 -9.28
N SER A 40 -33.51 -6.36 -8.81
CA SER A 40 -33.06 -5.65 -7.62
C SER A 40 -32.11 -4.50 -7.96
N PRO A 41 -32.59 -3.24 -7.92
CA PRO A 41 -31.76 -2.06 -8.18
C PRO A 41 -30.57 -1.93 -7.21
N ALA A 42 -30.68 -2.47 -6.00
CA ALA A 42 -29.62 -2.42 -4.99
C ALA A 42 -28.41 -3.28 -5.38
N VAL A 43 -28.64 -4.48 -5.91
CA VAL A 43 -27.56 -5.39 -6.35
C VAL A 43 -26.92 -4.86 -7.64
N MET A 44 -27.73 -4.38 -8.58
CA MET A 44 -27.25 -3.77 -9.82
C MET A 44 -26.42 -2.50 -9.53
N GLY A 45 -26.93 -1.58 -8.71
CA GLY A 45 -26.23 -0.33 -8.40
C GLY A 45 -24.89 -0.54 -7.70
N THR A 46 -24.84 -1.46 -6.72
CA THR A 46 -23.59 -1.79 -6.02
C THR A 46 -22.55 -2.45 -6.91
N THR A 47 -22.97 -3.33 -7.83
CA THR A 47 -22.05 -3.98 -8.78
C THR A 47 -21.49 -3.01 -9.81
N PHE A 48 -22.30 -2.12 -10.39
CA PHE A 48 -21.79 -1.09 -11.30
C PHE A 48 -20.87 -0.10 -10.60
N LEU A 49 -21.17 0.32 -9.37
CA LEU A 49 -20.27 1.15 -8.57
C LEU A 49 -18.97 0.42 -8.26
N ALA A 50 -19.01 -0.90 -7.99
CA ALA A 50 -17.81 -1.71 -7.79
C ALA A 50 -16.95 -1.79 -9.07
N VAL A 51 -17.57 -1.96 -10.24
CA VAL A 51 -16.88 -1.98 -11.53
C VAL A 51 -16.26 -0.62 -11.86
N LEU A 52 -17.00 0.48 -11.64
CA LEU A 52 -16.50 1.83 -11.89
C LEU A 52 -15.40 2.24 -10.90
N SER A 53 -15.46 1.77 -9.66
CA SER A 53 -14.43 2.01 -8.64
C SER A 53 -13.25 1.03 -8.73
N PHE A 54 -13.35 -0.03 -9.54
CA PHE A 54 -12.29 -1.00 -9.74
C PHE A 54 -10.91 -0.40 -10.09
N PRO A 55 -10.77 0.53 -11.07
CA PRO A 55 -9.47 1.14 -11.36
C PRO A 55 -8.87 1.89 -10.16
N PHE A 56 -9.71 2.47 -9.30
CA PHE A 56 -9.24 3.17 -8.09
C PHE A 56 -8.72 2.19 -7.04
N ILE A 57 -9.45 1.11 -6.78
CA ILE A 57 -9.05 0.07 -5.82
C ILE A 57 -7.77 -0.63 -6.28
N TYR A 58 -7.68 -0.94 -7.58
CA TYR A 58 -6.49 -1.53 -8.18
C TYR A 58 -5.26 -0.62 -7.98
N ARG A 59 -5.40 0.67 -8.28
CA ARG A 59 -4.31 1.64 -8.07
C ARG A 59 -3.93 1.77 -6.60
N ALA A 60 -4.90 1.86 -5.70
CA ALA A 60 -4.62 1.92 -4.26
C ALA A 60 -3.86 0.68 -3.76
N GLY A 61 -4.28 -0.52 -4.17
CA GLY A 61 -3.59 -1.77 -3.83
C GLY A 61 -2.15 -1.79 -4.34
N SER A 62 -1.95 -1.41 -5.60
CA SER A 62 -0.60 -1.33 -6.19
C SER A 62 0.29 -0.29 -5.50
N ALA A 63 -0.25 0.88 -5.13
CA ALA A 63 0.50 1.93 -4.44
C ALA A 63 1.00 1.48 -3.06
N VAL A 64 0.19 0.73 -2.32
CA VAL A 64 0.59 0.16 -1.02
C VAL A 64 1.71 -0.87 -1.21
N TYR A 65 1.62 -1.71 -2.23
CA TYR A 65 2.69 -2.66 -2.56
C TYR A 65 4.00 -1.93 -2.87
N TRP A 66 3.96 -0.96 -3.79
CA TRP A 66 5.14 -0.18 -4.18
C TRP A 66 5.74 0.59 -3.02
N THR A 67 4.92 1.14 -2.11
CA THR A 67 5.43 1.85 -0.93
C THR A 67 6.25 0.94 -0.02
N LYS A 68 5.81 -0.32 0.19
CA LYS A 68 6.55 -1.31 0.98
C LYS A 68 7.84 -1.72 0.29
N GLU A 69 7.79 -1.93 -1.02
CA GLU A 69 8.95 -2.36 -1.79
C GLU A 69 10.01 -1.26 -1.90
N LEU A 70 9.60 -0.01 -2.16
CA LEU A 70 10.50 1.14 -2.19
C LEU A 70 11.21 1.37 -0.85
N ARG A 71 10.54 1.12 0.28
CA ARG A 71 11.19 1.20 1.59
C ARG A 71 12.29 0.15 1.75
N LYS A 72 12.06 -1.08 1.27
CA LYS A 72 13.08 -2.14 1.30
C LYS A 72 14.22 -1.82 0.34
N LEU A 73 13.91 -1.32 -0.85
CA LEU A 73 14.89 -0.95 -1.86
C LEU A 73 15.81 0.15 -1.34
N ASN A 74 15.26 1.22 -0.76
CA ASN A 74 16.03 2.31 -0.18
C ASN A 74 16.98 1.83 0.93
N ALA A 75 16.50 0.94 1.81
CA ALA A 75 17.36 0.36 2.84
C ALA A 75 18.53 -0.44 2.25
N ARG A 76 18.28 -1.20 1.17
CA ARG A 76 19.33 -1.95 0.46
C ARG A 76 20.32 -1.03 -0.23
N GLU A 77 19.85 0.05 -0.83
CA GLU A 77 20.69 1.04 -1.51
C GLU A 77 21.66 1.71 -0.55
N VAL A 78 21.17 2.20 0.59
CA VAL A 78 22.03 2.81 1.63
C VAL A 78 23.07 1.82 2.16
N ILE A 79 22.69 0.56 2.36
CA ILE A 79 23.63 -0.47 2.82
C ILE A 79 24.68 -0.74 1.74
N ASN A 80 24.26 -0.86 0.48
CA ASN A 80 25.15 -1.11 -0.65
C ASN A 80 26.16 0.03 -0.84
N ASP A 81 25.73 1.27 -0.71
CA ASP A 81 26.60 2.44 -0.81
C ASP A 81 27.69 2.44 0.29
N ARG A 82 27.31 2.10 1.53
CA ARG A 82 28.27 1.95 2.63
C ARG A 82 29.27 0.83 2.41
N PHE A 83 28.84 -0.29 1.82
CA PHE A 83 29.75 -1.38 1.48
C PHE A 83 30.70 -0.99 0.35
N ASN A 84 30.23 -0.23 -0.65
CA ASN A 84 31.10 0.30 -1.70
C ASN A 84 32.16 1.24 -1.14
N TRP A 85 31.76 2.16 -0.25
CA TRP A 85 32.70 3.04 0.44
C TRP A 85 33.72 2.24 1.27
N LEU A 86 33.27 1.25 2.03
CA LEU A 86 34.17 0.40 2.82
C LEU A 86 35.16 -0.37 1.93
N HIS A 87 34.69 -0.86 0.78
CA HIS A 87 35.53 -1.57 -0.17
C HIS A 87 36.64 -0.68 -0.74
N THR A 88 36.34 0.58 -1.08
CA THR A 88 37.37 1.52 -1.56
C THR A 88 38.40 1.84 -0.48
N GLU A 89 37.96 2.07 0.76
CA GLU A 89 38.88 2.33 1.89
C GLU A 89 39.78 1.12 2.20
N MET A 90 39.25 -0.10 2.11
CA MET A 90 40.05 -1.31 2.30
C MET A 90 41.16 -1.44 1.25
N LEU A 91 40.87 -1.09 -0.01
CA LEU A 91 41.88 -1.09 -1.07
C LEU A 91 42.95 -0.02 -0.82
N ASP A 92 42.55 1.18 -0.39
CA ASP A 92 43.51 2.26 -0.06
C ASP A 92 44.40 1.89 1.12
N ASP A 93 43.84 1.22 2.14
CA ASP A 93 44.59 0.67 3.27
C ASP A 93 45.59 -0.41 2.84
N GLU A 94 45.19 -1.30 1.92
CA GLU A 94 46.07 -2.33 1.37
C GLU A 94 47.23 -1.69 0.59
N VAL A 95 46.95 -0.72 -0.27
CA VAL A 95 47.97 0.02 -1.02
C VAL A 95 48.92 0.75 -0.06
N THR A 96 48.39 1.45 0.94
CA THR A 96 49.19 2.18 1.95
C THR A 96 50.12 1.24 2.71
N LYS A 97 49.63 0.06 3.12
CA LYS A 97 50.45 -0.98 3.78
C LYS A 97 51.55 -1.51 2.87
N GLN A 98 51.30 -1.65 1.57
CA GLN A 98 52.33 -2.09 0.62
C GLN A 98 53.36 -1.00 0.34
N CYS A 99 52.93 0.26 0.17
CA CYS A 99 53.81 1.41 0.00
C CYS A 99 54.76 1.57 1.21
N ALA A 100 54.25 1.43 2.44
CA ALA A 100 55.05 1.52 3.66
C ALA A 100 56.15 0.44 3.75
N LYS A 101 55.97 -0.73 3.12
CA LYS A 101 56.99 -1.79 3.09
C LYS A 101 58.13 -1.50 2.12
N GLN A 102 57.88 -0.68 1.11
CA GLN A 102 58.87 -0.36 0.07
C GLN A 102 59.74 0.85 0.44
N THR A 103 59.40 1.58 1.50
CA THR A 103 60.19 2.72 1.97
C THR A 103 61.50 2.22 2.62
N PRO A 104 62.68 2.66 2.15
CA PRO A 104 63.95 2.31 2.79
C PRO A 104 64.03 2.89 4.21
N LYS A 105 64.65 2.13 5.13
CA LYS A 105 64.85 2.52 6.53
C LYS A 105 65.71 3.77 6.67
#